data_AF-A0A2S6N4Q2-F1
#
_entry.id   AF-A0A2S6N4Q2-F1
#
_cell.length_a   1.000
_cell.length_b   1.000
_cell.length_c   1.000
_cell.angle_alpha   90.00
_cell.angle_beta   90.00
_cell.angle_gamma   90.00
#
_symmetry.space_group_name_H-M   'P 1'
#
loop_
_entity.id
_entity.type
_entity.pdbx_description
1 polymer ?
#
loop_
_entity_poly.entity_id
_entity_poly.type
_entity_poly.pdbx_seq_one_letter_code
_entity_poly.pdbx_strand_id
1 'polypeptide(L)'
;MIGMVLVTHGRLADELRAAMEHVVGRQRYVDTVCIGPEDDMENCRAKIEDCIGRCDTGEGVVLLTDMAGGMPCNLAISMIERKSVKVIAGVNLPMLVKLAAVRYRQSLADAVSCAEDAGRKYIAAVSAPQSQAPVVLSPPHTLEHQGTTHKPQASVAPPDPHTLERERTVHNERVKLNANFFNTLAGWAAGAGGIGIAITTILSSTPHPWFVPVGFLVGGLVSSSVLKWLAYREIGKLR
;
A
#
# COMPACT_ATOMS: atom_id res chain seq x y z
N MET A 1 11.70 -21.95 5.81
CA MET A 1 11.25 -20.98 4.80
C MET A 1 10.06 -20.22 5.35
N ILE A 2 10.00 -18.90 5.18
CA ILE A 2 8.85 -18.11 5.66
C ILE A 2 7.54 -18.58 4.99
N GLY A 3 6.53 -18.87 5.82
CA GLY A 3 5.19 -19.25 5.40
C GLY A 3 4.35 -18.04 4.99
N MET A 4 3.39 -18.23 4.08
CA MET A 4 2.49 -17.18 3.62
C MET A 4 1.04 -17.62 3.83
N VAL A 5 0.20 -16.75 4.40
CA VAL A 5 -1.24 -16.98 4.45
C VAL A 5 -1.96 -15.74 3.93
N LEU A 6 -2.71 -15.88 2.84
CA LEU A 6 -3.51 -14.79 2.29
C LEU A 6 -4.89 -14.82 2.95
N VAL A 7 -5.32 -13.70 3.55
CA VAL A 7 -6.61 -13.58 4.25
C VAL A 7 -7.36 -12.38 3.66
N THR A 8 -8.42 -12.63 2.89
CA THR A 8 -9.12 -11.57 2.14
C THR A 8 -10.62 -11.76 2.13
N HIS A 9 -11.37 -10.74 1.75
CA HIS A 9 -12.78 -10.90 1.40
C HIS A 9 -12.96 -11.73 0.13
N GLY A 10 -14.06 -12.48 0.08
CA GLY A 10 -14.43 -13.29 -1.07
C GLY A 10 -13.30 -14.21 -1.52
N ARG A 11 -13.19 -14.47 -2.83
CA ARG A 11 -12.20 -15.40 -3.41
C ARG A 11 -10.85 -14.75 -3.74
N LEU A 12 -10.60 -13.50 -3.31
CA LEU A 12 -9.42 -12.74 -3.73
C LEU A 12 -8.09 -13.43 -3.36
N ALA A 13 -8.00 -14.05 -2.17
CA ALA A 13 -6.83 -14.80 -1.73
C ALA A 13 -6.48 -15.95 -2.67
N ASP A 14 -7.48 -16.73 -3.07
CA ASP A 14 -7.31 -17.86 -4.01
C ASP A 14 -6.81 -17.37 -5.37
N GLU A 15 -7.42 -16.32 -5.89
CA GLU A 15 -7.07 -15.79 -7.22
C GLU A 15 -5.70 -15.08 -7.22
N LEU A 16 -5.34 -14.39 -6.13
CA LEU A 16 -4.01 -13.81 -5.96
C LEU A 16 -2.92 -14.88 -5.85
N ARG A 17 -3.19 -15.97 -5.11
CA ARG A 17 -2.29 -17.12 -5.05
C ARG A 17 -2.14 -17.75 -6.43
N ALA A 18 -3.24 -17.98 -7.14
CA ALA A 18 -3.20 -18.56 -8.49
C ALA A 18 -2.40 -17.68 -9.46
N ALA A 19 -2.61 -16.36 -9.44
CA ALA A 19 -1.86 -15.41 -10.24
C ALA A 19 -0.36 -15.39 -9.88
N MET A 20 -0.02 -15.44 -8.59
CA MET A 20 1.37 -15.55 -8.15
C MET A 20 2.00 -16.86 -8.66
N GLU A 21 1.34 -18.00 -8.46
CA GLU A 21 1.85 -19.32 -8.90
C GLU A 21 1.96 -19.43 -10.43
N HIS A 22 1.12 -18.70 -11.18
CA HIS A 22 1.27 -18.58 -12.63
C HIS A 22 2.59 -17.90 -13.02
N VAL A 23 3.04 -16.90 -12.25
CA VAL A 23 4.25 -16.12 -12.53
C VAL A 23 5.52 -16.82 -12.01
N VAL A 24 5.50 -17.33 -10.78
CA VAL A 24 6.71 -17.87 -10.10
C VAL A 24 6.70 -19.39 -9.94
N GLY A 25 5.72 -20.08 -10.52
CA GLY A 25 5.50 -21.52 -10.33
C GLY A 25 4.85 -21.86 -8.98
N ARG A 26 4.43 -23.12 -8.84
CA ARG A 26 3.75 -23.62 -7.63
C ARG A 26 4.57 -23.35 -6.37
N GLN A 27 3.91 -22.85 -5.33
CA GLN A 27 4.57 -22.48 -4.07
C GLN A 27 4.18 -23.44 -2.94
N ARG A 28 5.15 -23.75 -2.07
CA ARG A 28 4.93 -24.53 -0.83
C ARG A 28 4.72 -23.60 0.36
N TYR A 29 3.99 -24.06 1.38
CA TYR A 29 3.69 -23.29 2.60
C TYR A 29 3.04 -21.94 2.28
N VAL A 30 2.04 -21.99 1.40
CA VAL A 30 1.19 -20.87 1.02
C VAL A 30 -0.26 -21.34 1.12
N ASP A 31 -0.98 -20.82 2.11
CA ASP A 31 -2.41 -21.10 2.30
C ASP A 31 -3.26 -19.84 2.06
N THR A 32 -4.55 -20.05 1.87
CA THR A 32 -5.54 -18.99 1.62
C THR A 32 -6.72 -19.14 2.59
N VAL A 33 -7.24 -18.02 3.06
CA VAL A 33 -8.47 -17.92 3.84
C VAL A 33 -9.35 -16.86 3.19
N CYS A 34 -10.43 -17.34 2.58
CA CYS A 34 -11.45 -16.54 1.94
C CYS A 34 -12.58 -16.29 2.93
N ILE A 35 -12.91 -15.02 3.17
CA ILE A 35 -13.90 -14.60 4.16
C ILE A 35 -15.12 -14.04 3.45
N GLY A 36 -16.26 -14.70 3.64
CA GLY A 36 -17.58 -14.31 3.14
C GLY A 36 -18.36 -13.40 4.10
N PRO A 37 -19.47 -12.82 3.64
CA PRO A 37 -20.32 -11.92 4.44
C PRO A 37 -21.05 -12.64 5.58
N GLU A 38 -21.38 -13.93 5.39
CA GLU A 38 -22.13 -14.74 6.37
C GLU A 38 -21.21 -15.64 7.20
N ASP A 39 -19.89 -15.51 7.07
CA ASP A 39 -18.95 -16.34 7.81
C ASP A 39 -18.95 -15.96 9.30
N ASP A 40 -18.89 -16.99 10.15
CA ASP A 40 -18.71 -16.81 11.59
C ASP A 40 -17.26 -16.43 11.92
N MET A 41 -17.09 -15.44 12.78
CA MET A 41 -15.80 -14.83 13.07
C MET A 41 -14.87 -15.76 13.83
N GLU A 42 -15.40 -16.58 14.72
CA GLU A 42 -14.60 -17.53 15.50
C GLU A 42 -14.11 -18.66 14.60
N ASN A 43 -14.97 -19.15 13.70
CA ASN A 43 -14.57 -20.12 12.68
C ASN A 43 -13.51 -19.55 11.73
N CYS A 44 -13.62 -18.30 11.30
CA CYS A 44 -12.59 -17.63 10.50
C CYS A 44 -11.27 -17.53 11.27
N ARG A 45 -11.32 -17.15 12.56
CA ARG A 45 -10.16 -17.09 13.44
C ARG A 45 -9.46 -18.45 13.52
N ALA A 46 -10.19 -19.51 13.79
CA ALA A 46 -9.67 -20.88 13.87
C ALA A 46 -9.05 -21.33 12.52
N LYS A 47 -9.71 -21.04 11.39
CA LYS A 47 -9.16 -21.34 10.05
C LYS A 47 -7.82 -20.64 9.82
N ILE A 48 -7.69 -19.36 10.20
CA ILE A 48 -6.43 -18.61 10.06
C ILE A 48 -5.35 -19.25 10.94
N GLU A 49 -5.68 -19.61 12.17
CA GLU A 49 -4.76 -20.30 13.08
C GLU A 49 -4.27 -21.64 12.51
N ASP A 50 -5.15 -22.46 11.96
CA ASP A 50 -4.79 -23.73 11.34
C ASP A 50 -3.88 -23.52 10.11
N CYS A 51 -4.17 -22.52 9.27
CA CYS A 51 -3.33 -22.15 8.13
C CYS A 51 -1.93 -21.70 8.58
N ILE A 52 -1.84 -20.91 9.65
CA ILE A 52 -0.55 -20.52 10.25
C ILE A 52 0.21 -21.77 10.68
N GLY A 53 -0.45 -22.69 11.40
CA GLY A 53 0.18 -23.93 11.86
C GLY A 53 0.71 -24.81 10.72
N ARG A 54 0.01 -24.89 9.59
CA ARG A 54 0.47 -25.64 8.41
C ARG A 54 1.60 -24.95 7.64
N CYS A 55 1.66 -23.62 7.67
CA CYS A 55 2.64 -22.83 6.93
C CYS A 55 3.90 -22.52 7.74
N ASP A 56 3.86 -22.62 9.07
CA ASP A 56 5.01 -22.35 9.92
C ASP A 56 6.04 -23.48 9.82
N THR A 57 7.24 -23.14 9.34
CA THR A 57 8.38 -24.06 9.26
C THR A 57 9.51 -23.67 10.24
N GLY A 58 9.22 -22.78 11.20
CA GLY A 58 10.18 -22.26 12.18
C GLY A 58 10.85 -20.94 11.79
N GLU A 59 10.65 -20.45 10.56
CA GLU A 59 11.14 -19.14 10.09
C GLU A 59 10.07 -18.04 10.16
N GLY A 60 8.89 -18.35 10.70
CA GLY A 60 7.76 -17.44 10.84
C GLY A 60 6.82 -17.39 9.64
N VAL A 61 5.73 -16.65 9.82
CA VAL A 61 4.60 -16.57 8.87
C VAL A 61 4.22 -15.11 8.62
N VAL A 62 3.98 -14.78 7.35
CA VAL A 62 3.39 -13.49 6.96
C VAL A 62 1.94 -13.67 6.52
N LEU A 63 1.05 -12.96 7.19
CA LEU A 63 -0.36 -12.83 6.83
C LEU A 63 -0.51 -11.65 5.86
N LEU A 64 -1.16 -11.89 4.73
CA LEU A 64 -1.33 -10.93 3.64
C LEU A 64 -2.81 -10.63 3.47
N THR A 65 -3.22 -9.37 3.69
CA THR A 65 -4.62 -8.97 3.63
C THR A 65 -4.89 -7.95 2.54
N ASP A 66 -6.13 -7.94 2.05
CA ASP A 66 -6.58 -7.11 0.93
C ASP A 66 -6.60 -5.62 1.26
N MET A 67 -7.11 -5.25 2.44
CA MET A 67 -7.24 -3.85 2.84
C MET A 67 -7.04 -3.66 4.35
N ALA A 68 -6.44 -2.53 4.72
CA ALA A 68 -6.31 -2.14 6.12
C ALA A 68 -7.68 -1.77 6.71
N GLY A 69 -7.92 -2.14 7.97
CA GLY A 69 -9.15 -1.83 8.70
C GLY A 69 -10.36 -2.70 8.36
N GLY A 70 -10.25 -3.60 7.38
CA GLY A 70 -11.24 -4.63 7.10
C GLY A 70 -11.20 -5.78 8.11
N MET A 71 -12.27 -6.57 8.16
CA MET A 71 -12.36 -7.74 9.05
C MET A 71 -11.23 -8.78 8.83
N PRO A 72 -10.83 -9.13 7.58
CA PRO A 72 -9.66 -9.97 7.36
C PRO A 72 -8.38 -9.43 8.02
N CYS A 73 -8.14 -8.12 7.93
CA CYS A 73 -6.99 -7.46 8.53
C CYS A 73 -7.05 -7.47 10.06
N ASN A 74 -8.22 -7.20 10.65
CA ASN A 74 -8.40 -7.23 12.09
C ASN A 74 -8.19 -8.64 12.67
N LEU A 75 -8.72 -9.66 12.01
CA LEU A 75 -8.48 -11.06 12.38
C LEU A 75 -6.98 -11.41 12.26
N ALA A 76 -6.32 -11.00 11.18
CA ALA A 76 -4.89 -11.22 11.01
C ALA A 76 -4.05 -10.52 12.11
N ILE A 77 -4.38 -9.26 12.45
CA ILE A 77 -3.70 -8.49 13.52
C ILE A 77 -3.81 -9.21 14.87
N SER A 78 -4.97 -9.81 15.16
CA SER A 78 -5.16 -10.56 16.40
C SER A 78 -4.32 -11.85 16.51
N MET A 79 -3.57 -12.21 15.46
CA MET A 79 -2.60 -13.31 15.46
C MET A 79 -1.17 -12.86 15.75
N ILE A 80 -0.89 -11.55 15.78
CA ILE A 80 0.46 -10.99 15.94
C ILE A 80 1.07 -11.30 17.31
N GLU A 81 0.26 -11.55 18.34
CA GLU A 81 0.75 -11.91 19.68
C GLU A 81 1.60 -13.19 19.68
N ARG A 82 1.53 -13.99 18.60
CA ARG A 82 2.44 -15.12 18.35
C ARG A 82 3.81 -14.60 17.93
N LYS A 83 4.83 -14.99 18.70
CA LYS A 83 6.24 -14.80 18.30
C LYS A 83 6.40 -15.43 16.91
N SER A 84 6.77 -14.62 15.91
CA SER A 84 7.01 -14.99 14.50
C SER A 84 5.85 -14.82 13.51
N VAL A 85 4.79 -14.08 13.84
CA VAL A 85 3.78 -13.64 12.84
C VAL A 85 3.96 -12.16 12.46
N LYS A 86 3.88 -11.86 11.17
CA LYS A 86 3.77 -10.48 10.63
C LYS A 86 2.53 -10.35 9.77
N VAL A 87 2.00 -9.14 9.67
CA VAL A 87 0.81 -8.84 8.86
C VAL A 87 1.12 -7.70 7.91
N ILE A 88 0.78 -7.86 6.63
CA ILE A 88 0.83 -6.82 5.61
C ILE A 88 -0.59 -6.66 5.05
N ALA A 89 -1.07 -5.43 4.95
CA ALA A 89 -2.34 -5.11 4.31
C ALA A 89 -2.11 -4.44 2.94
N GLY A 90 -3.10 -4.52 2.05
CA GLY A 90 -2.98 -3.96 0.70
C GLY A 90 -2.20 -4.87 -0.24
N VAL A 91 -2.36 -6.19 -0.10
CA VAL A 91 -1.62 -7.16 -0.93
C VAL A 91 -1.90 -6.94 -2.42
N ASN A 92 -0.85 -7.02 -3.22
CA ASN A 92 -0.92 -6.99 -4.68
C ASN A 92 0.06 -8.00 -5.30
N LEU A 93 -0.05 -8.23 -6.60
CA LEU A 93 0.75 -9.24 -7.28
C LEU A 93 2.28 -8.98 -7.22
N PRO A 94 2.79 -7.75 -7.45
CA PRO A 94 4.21 -7.45 -7.30
C PRO A 94 4.79 -7.76 -5.91
N MET A 95 4.02 -7.47 -4.85
CA MET A 95 4.37 -7.81 -3.48
C MET A 95 4.52 -9.33 -3.31
N LEU A 96 3.55 -10.11 -3.79
CA LEU A 96 3.55 -11.58 -3.71
C LEU A 96 4.72 -12.20 -4.48
N VAL A 97 4.97 -11.75 -5.71
CA VAL A 97 6.10 -12.20 -6.53
C VAL A 97 7.43 -11.91 -5.84
N LYS A 98 7.59 -10.70 -5.29
CA LYS A 98 8.81 -10.34 -4.57
C LYS A 98 9.00 -11.19 -3.32
N LEU A 99 7.94 -11.39 -2.55
CA LEU A 99 7.96 -12.18 -1.32
C LEU A 99 8.34 -13.64 -1.60
N ALA A 100 7.72 -14.26 -2.61
CA ALA A 100 8.05 -15.61 -3.07
C ALA A 100 9.54 -15.75 -3.44
N ALA A 101 10.14 -14.70 -4.00
CA ALA A 101 11.54 -14.68 -4.41
C ALA A 101 12.55 -14.44 -3.28
N VAL A 102 12.13 -14.00 -2.08
CA VAL A 102 13.07 -13.68 -0.97
C VAL A 102 12.84 -14.50 0.29
N ARG A 103 11.66 -15.11 0.46
CA ARG A 103 11.21 -15.82 1.67
C ARG A 103 12.03 -17.05 2.10
N TYR A 104 13.01 -17.47 1.29
CA TYR A 104 13.91 -18.60 1.56
C TYR A 104 15.34 -18.18 1.93
N ARG A 105 15.66 -16.88 1.91
CA ARG A 105 17.02 -16.37 2.21
C ARG A 105 17.05 -15.26 3.26
N GLN A 106 15.93 -14.59 3.50
CA GLN A 106 15.87 -13.39 4.32
C GLN A 106 15.14 -13.64 5.63
N SER A 107 15.39 -12.78 6.63
CA SER A 107 14.59 -12.75 7.85
C SER A 107 13.14 -12.36 7.53
N LEU A 108 12.19 -12.74 8.40
CA LEU A 108 10.79 -12.38 8.24
C LEU A 108 10.61 -10.85 8.11
N ALA A 109 11.35 -10.06 8.88
CA ALA A 109 11.27 -8.61 8.84
C ALA A 109 11.78 -8.03 7.51
N ASP A 110 12.93 -8.50 7.02
CA ASP A 110 13.51 -8.02 5.77
C ASP A 110 12.68 -8.42 4.55
N ALA A 111 12.14 -9.65 4.56
CA ALA A 111 11.26 -10.15 3.52
C ALA A 111 9.96 -9.33 3.43
N VAL A 112 9.36 -8.99 4.57
CA VAL A 112 8.19 -8.11 4.67
C VAL A 112 8.52 -6.72 4.09
N SER A 113 9.63 -6.10 4.51
CA SER A 113 10.05 -4.79 4.00
C SER A 113 10.26 -4.81 2.48
N CYS A 114 10.95 -5.82 1.95
CA CYS A 114 11.16 -5.98 0.52
C CYS A 114 9.85 -6.13 -0.26
N ALA A 115 8.88 -6.85 0.31
CA ALA A 115 7.58 -7.06 -0.31
C ALA A 115 6.74 -5.76 -0.32
N GLU A 116 6.74 -5.00 0.77
CA GLU A 116 6.08 -3.68 0.83
C GLU A 116 6.67 -2.70 -0.20
N ASP A 117 8.00 -2.66 -0.32
CA ASP A 117 8.68 -1.80 -1.30
C ASP A 117 8.30 -2.17 -2.74
N ALA A 118 8.27 -3.46 -3.06
CA ALA A 118 7.81 -3.93 -4.36
C ALA A 118 6.33 -3.61 -4.59
N GLY A 119 5.48 -3.81 -3.58
CA GLY A 119 4.07 -3.50 -3.65
C GLY A 119 3.82 -2.02 -3.96
N ARG A 120 4.52 -1.11 -3.27
CA ARG A 120 4.41 0.35 -3.49
C ARG A 120 4.99 0.78 -4.84
N LYS A 121 6.16 0.28 -5.21
CA LYS A 121 6.88 0.69 -6.44
C LYS A 121 6.08 0.44 -7.72
N TYR A 122 5.24 -0.58 -7.73
CA TYR A 122 4.45 -0.97 -8.90
C TYR A 122 3.05 -0.35 -8.94
N ILE A 123 2.70 0.50 -7.99
CA ILE A 123 1.47 1.30 -8.05
C ILE A 123 1.78 2.57 -8.84
N ALA A 124 1.31 2.62 -10.08
CA ALA A 124 1.45 3.79 -10.95
C ALA A 124 0.22 3.97 -11.83
N ALA A 125 -0.18 5.22 -12.06
CA ALA A 125 -1.14 5.54 -13.11
C ALA A 125 -0.41 5.48 -14.46
N VAL A 126 -0.84 4.58 -15.34
CA VAL A 126 -0.32 4.50 -16.71
C VAL A 126 -1.20 5.35 -17.60
N SER A 127 -0.68 6.51 -18.03
CA SER A 127 -1.25 7.26 -19.15
C SER A 127 -0.69 6.72 -20.46
N ALA A 128 -1.40 6.95 -21.58
CA ALA A 128 -1.03 6.43 -22.90
C ALA A 128 0.49 6.54 -23.17
N PRO A 129 1.10 5.51 -23.79
CA PRO A 129 2.53 5.53 -24.05
C PRO A 129 2.88 6.80 -24.83
N GLN A 130 3.77 7.63 -24.29
CA GLN A 130 4.41 8.64 -25.12
C GLN A 130 5.12 7.89 -26.23
N SER A 131 4.64 8.08 -27.47
CA SER A 131 5.30 7.59 -28.66
C SER A 131 6.72 8.15 -28.66
N GLN A 132 7.69 7.39 -28.16
CA GLN A 132 9.05 7.56 -28.60
C GLN A 132 9.02 7.19 -30.08
N ALA A 133 9.08 8.22 -30.93
CA ALA A 133 9.28 8.04 -32.36
C ALA A 133 10.49 7.10 -32.51
N PRO A 134 10.40 6.04 -33.33
CA PRO A 134 11.54 5.15 -33.51
C PRO A 134 12.73 6.01 -33.93
N VAL A 135 13.84 5.87 -33.19
CA VAL A 135 15.13 6.43 -33.62
C VAL A 135 15.44 5.76 -34.95
N VAL A 136 15.18 6.48 -36.04
CA VAL A 136 15.61 6.06 -37.37
C VAL A 136 17.13 6.10 -37.35
N LEU A 137 17.75 4.94 -37.20
CA LEU A 137 19.16 4.76 -37.53
C LEU A 137 19.28 4.93 -39.05
N SER A 138 19.73 6.11 -39.48
CA SER A 138 20.10 6.32 -40.88
C SER A 138 21.24 5.36 -41.27
N PRO A 139 21.09 4.50 -42.29
CA PRO A 139 22.21 3.72 -42.80
C PRO A 139 23.22 4.64 -43.51
N PRO A 140 24.51 4.28 -43.54
CA PRO A 140 25.52 5.05 -44.26
C PRO A 140 25.29 4.94 -45.78
N HIS A 141 25.66 6.03 -46.46
CA HIS A 141 25.50 6.27 -47.89
C HIS A 141 25.85 5.08 -48.79
N THR A 142 24.98 4.76 -49.74
CA THR A 142 25.38 4.15 -51.02
C THR A 142 24.51 4.72 -52.14
N LEU A 143 25.17 5.13 -53.22
CA LEU A 143 24.63 5.83 -54.38
C LEU A 143 23.75 4.95 -55.28
N GLU A 144 22.69 5.58 -55.80
CA GLU A 144 21.97 5.40 -57.08
C GLU A 144 21.35 4.05 -57.48
N HIS A 145 20.02 4.03 -57.68
CA HIS A 145 19.42 4.06 -59.03
C HIS A 145 17.88 4.29 -58.98
N GLN A 146 17.39 4.99 -60.00
CA GLN A 146 16.00 5.46 -60.20
C GLN A 146 14.98 4.32 -60.43
N GLY A 147 13.74 4.54 -59.97
CA GLY A 147 12.57 3.74 -60.35
C GLY A 147 11.29 4.28 -59.72
N THR A 148 10.35 4.73 -60.56
CA THR A 148 9.10 5.42 -60.24
C THR A 148 8.04 4.50 -59.62
N THR A 149 7.17 5.02 -58.72
CA THR A 149 5.70 4.86 -58.73
C THR A 149 5.02 5.55 -57.53
N HIS A 150 3.90 6.21 -57.83
CA HIS A 150 3.01 6.97 -56.93
C HIS A 150 2.21 6.08 -55.94
N LYS A 151 1.95 6.58 -54.73
CA LYS A 151 0.70 6.34 -53.96
C LYS A 151 0.40 7.51 -52.98
N PRO A 152 -0.87 7.78 -52.63
CA PRO A 152 -1.32 9.07 -52.09
C PRO A 152 -1.22 9.18 -50.56
N GLN A 153 -1.02 10.41 -50.07
CA GLN A 153 -1.08 10.81 -48.67
C GLN A 153 -2.53 10.82 -48.17
N ALA A 154 -2.79 10.19 -47.01
CA ALA A 154 -4.01 10.37 -46.24
C ALA A 154 -3.82 11.56 -45.29
N SER A 155 -4.67 12.58 -45.42
CA SER A 155 -4.78 13.68 -44.46
C SER A 155 -5.52 13.20 -43.21
N VAL A 156 -4.93 13.41 -42.04
CA VAL A 156 -5.61 13.20 -40.76
C VAL A 156 -6.38 14.49 -40.45
N ALA A 157 -7.71 14.38 -40.32
CA ALA A 157 -8.56 15.51 -39.96
C ALA A 157 -8.28 15.96 -38.50
N PRO A 158 -8.35 17.28 -38.20
CA PRO A 158 -8.21 17.78 -36.84
C PRO A 158 -9.36 17.27 -35.94
N PRO A 159 -9.10 17.06 -34.64
CA PRO A 159 -10.09 16.52 -33.71
C PRO A 159 -11.27 17.48 -33.52
N ASP A 160 -12.47 16.89 -33.38
CA ASP A 160 -13.75 17.60 -33.20
C ASP A 160 -13.70 18.51 -31.95
N PRO A 161 -14.00 19.82 -32.07
CA PRO A 161 -13.98 20.77 -30.96
C PRO A 161 -14.87 20.36 -29.77
N HIS A 162 -15.92 19.55 -29.98
CA HIS A 162 -16.76 19.06 -28.89
C HIS A 162 -16.04 18.04 -27.98
N THR A 163 -14.99 17.38 -28.47
CA THR A 163 -14.18 16.44 -27.68
C THR A 163 -13.27 17.20 -26.71
N LEU A 164 -12.69 18.31 -27.17
CA LEU A 164 -11.82 19.17 -26.37
C LEU A 164 -12.58 19.90 -25.24
N GLU A 165 -13.82 20.30 -25.49
CA GLU A 165 -14.68 20.96 -24.49
C GLU A 165 -15.09 20.00 -23.36
N ARG A 166 -15.37 18.73 -23.70
CA ARG A 166 -15.69 17.67 -22.73
C ARG A 166 -14.49 17.34 -21.84
N GLU A 167 -13.31 17.21 -22.42
CA GLU A 167 -12.08 16.94 -21.65
C GLU A 167 -11.72 18.10 -20.72
N ARG A 168 -11.90 19.35 -21.17
CA ARG A 168 -11.72 20.55 -20.32
C ARG A 168 -12.72 20.61 -19.17
N THR A 169 -13.97 20.22 -19.40
CA THR A 169 -15.01 20.22 -18.37
C THR A 169 -14.72 19.17 -17.28
N VAL A 170 -14.33 17.96 -17.67
CA VAL A 170 -13.94 16.88 -16.74
C VAL A 170 -12.68 17.25 -15.94
N HIS A 171 -11.72 17.92 -16.57
CA HIS A 171 -10.53 18.41 -15.88
C HIS A 171 -10.88 19.49 -14.83
N ASN A 172 -11.73 20.45 -15.18
CA ASN A 172 -12.15 21.51 -14.25
C ASN A 172 -13.01 20.99 -13.09
N GLU A 173 -13.89 20.01 -13.31
CA GLU A 173 -14.67 19.34 -12.26
C GLU A 173 -13.76 18.64 -11.23
N ARG A 174 -12.71 17.95 -11.70
CA ARG A 174 -11.72 17.28 -10.83
C ARG A 174 -10.89 18.27 -10.00
N VAL A 175 -10.52 19.41 -10.57
CA VAL A 175 -9.79 20.46 -9.85
C VAL A 175 -10.66 21.09 -8.76
N LYS A 176 -11.95 21.31 -9.03
CA LYS A 176 -12.91 21.84 -8.03
C LYS A 176 -13.16 20.87 -6.88
N LEU A 177 -13.27 19.57 -7.15
CA LEU A 177 -13.45 18.55 -6.10
C LEU A 177 -12.26 18.50 -5.13
N ASN A 178 -11.04 18.59 -5.67
CA ASN A 178 -9.83 18.63 -4.85
C ASN A 178 -9.74 19.91 -4.01
N ALA A 179 -10.07 21.08 -4.57
CA ALA A 179 -10.06 22.34 -3.82
C ALA A 179 -11.05 22.34 -2.64
N ASN A 180 -12.26 21.80 -2.84
CA ASN A 180 -13.25 21.68 -1.76
C ASN A 180 -12.79 20.71 -0.67
N PHE A 181 -12.16 19.59 -1.03
CA PHE A 181 -11.64 18.62 -0.06
C PHE A 181 -10.54 19.24 0.85
N PHE A 182 -9.60 20.00 0.28
CA PHE A 182 -8.56 20.67 1.06
C PHE A 182 -9.10 21.80 1.94
N ASN A 183 -10.10 22.57 1.46
CA ASN A 183 -10.72 23.62 2.27
C ASN A 183 -11.54 23.05 3.45
N THR A 184 -12.20 21.90 3.27
CA THR A 184 -12.89 21.20 4.38
C THR A 184 -11.89 20.68 5.43
N LEU A 185 -10.74 20.15 5.00
CA LEU A 185 -9.65 19.72 5.90
C LEU A 185 -9.02 20.90 6.65
N ALA A 186 -8.81 22.04 5.98
CA ALA A 186 -8.28 23.25 6.59
C ALA A 186 -9.25 23.87 7.62
N GLY A 187 -10.57 23.83 7.34
CA GLY A 187 -11.61 24.27 8.28
C GLY A 187 -11.64 23.44 9.57
N TRP A 188 -11.40 22.12 9.47
CA TRP A 188 -11.26 21.24 10.63
C TRP A 188 -9.98 21.49 11.43
N ALA A 189 -8.86 21.81 10.75
CA ALA A 189 -7.60 22.16 11.42
C ALA A 189 -7.67 23.51 12.17
N ALA A 190 -8.41 24.49 11.65
CA ALA A 190 -8.60 25.78 12.29
C ALA A 190 -9.53 25.71 13.53
N GLY A 191 -10.50 24.79 13.55
CA GLY A 191 -11.39 24.57 14.70
C GLY A 191 -10.73 23.88 15.90
N ALA A 192 -9.61 23.18 15.70
CA ALA A 192 -8.89 22.43 16.73
C ALA A 192 -7.84 23.27 17.52
N GLY A 193 -7.69 24.56 17.21
CA GLY A 193 -6.71 25.46 17.82
C GLY A 193 -6.96 25.82 19.30
N GLY A 194 -8.07 25.39 19.90
CA GLY A 194 -8.41 25.71 21.29
C GLY A 194 -7.90 24.71 22.35
N ILE A 195 -7.44 23.52 21.95
CA ILE A 195 -7.14 22.44 22.91
C ILE A 195 -5.65 22.40 23.29
N GLY A 196 -4.78 23.03 22.49
CA GLY A 196 -3.32 23.00 22.71
C GLY A 196 -2.79 23.94 23.80
N ILE A 197 -3.57 24.93 24.26
CA ILE A 197 -3.10 25.93 25.24
C ILE A 197 -3.40 25.50 26.70
N ALA A 198 -4.32 24.56 26.92
CA ALA A 198 -4.70 24.14 28.27
C ALA A 198 -3.70 23.17 28.94
N ILE A 199 -2.84 22.49 28.17
CA ILE A 199 -1.96 21.42 28.70
C ILE A 199 -0.61 21.97 29.18
N THR A 200 -0.17 23.12 28.68
CA THR A 200 1.13 23.72 29.06
C THR A 200 1.10 24.38 30.45
N THR A 201 -0.08 24.69 31.00
CA THR A 201 -0.23 25.39 32.29
C THR A 201 -0.30 24.43 33.50
N ILE A 202 -0.50 23.12 33.28
CA ILE A 202 -0.70 22.14 34.39
C ILE A 202 0.59 21.45 34.83
N LEU A 203 1.71 21.60 34.10
CA LEU A 203 2.97 20.90 34.38
C LEU A 203 4.04 21.71 35.15
N SER A 204 3.71 22.89 35.68
CA SER A 204 4.68 23.73 36.43
C SER A 204 4.59 23.63 37.96
N SER A 205 3.78 22.73 38.53
CA SER A 205 3.47 22.75 39.97
C SER A 205 3.50 21.39 40.69
N THR A 206 4.58 20.60 40.54
CA THR A 206 4.93 19.55 41.53
C THR A 206 6.44 19.27 41.58
N PRO A 207 7.11 19.33 42.75
CA PRO A 207 8.53 19.01 42.89
C PRO A 207 8.74 17.56 43.39
N HIS A 208 9.45 16.71 42.63
CA HIS A 208 9.93 15.42 43.14
C HIS A 208 11.24 14.97 42.46
N PRO A 209 12.07 14.13 43.11
CA PRO A 209 13.52 14.29 43.08
C PRO A 209 14.18 13.12 42.36
N TRP A 210 14.03 13.03 41.04
CA TRP A 210 14.90 12.21 40.18
C TRP A 210 15.02 12.91 38.82
N PHE A 211 15.80 13.99 38.81
CA PHE A 211 16.12 14.76 37.61
C PHE A 211 17.42 14.22 37.01
N VAL A 212 17.36 13.63 35.81
CA VAL A 212 18.52 13.46 34.92
C VAL A 212 18.29 14.39 33.73
N PRO A 213 19.20 15.32 33.42
CA PRO A 213 18.94 16.32 32.39
C PRO A 213 19.21 15.74 31.01
N VAL A 214 18.18 15.65 30.17
CA VAL A 214 18.36 15.57 28.71
C VAL A 214 18.07 16.95 28.15
N GLY A 215 19.13 17.75 28.05
CA GLY A 215 19.12 18.98 27.26
C GLY A 215 19.33 18.65 25.77
N PHE A 216 18.66 19.44 24.93
CA PHE A 216 18.87 19.61 23.49
C PHE A 216 18.49 18.46 22.54
N LEU A 217 17.28 18.55 21.97
CA LEU A 217 17.16 18.94 20.56
C LEU A 217 15.80 19.59 20.28
N VAL A 218 15.84 20.90 20.05
CA VAL A 218 14.76 21.64 19.37
C VAL A 218 14.85 21.29 17.89
N GLY A 219 13.74 20.80 17.32
CA GLY A 219 13.55 20.70 15.88
C GLY A 219 13.28 19.28 15.39
N GLY A 220 12.02 19.00 15.06
CA GLY A 220 11.63 17.83 14.26
C GLY A 220 10.36 17.17 14.76
N LEU A 221 9.33 17.18 13.89
CA LEU A 221 8.04 16.47 13.98
C LEU A 221 7.93 15.44 15.12
N VAL A 222 7.06 15.72 16.08
CA VAL A 222 6.47 14.64 16.87
C VAL A 222 5.59 13.83 15.92
N SER A 223 6.06 12.65 15.52
CA SER A 223 5.34 11.75 14.62
C SER A 223 3.93 11.46 15.14
N SER A 224 2.94 11.45 14.23
CA SER A 224 1.52 11.12 14.51
C SER A 224 1.36 9.85 15.34
N SER A 225 2.30 8.90 15.22
CA SER A 225 2.33 7.66 15.97
C SER A 225 2.60 7.87 17.48
N VAL A 226 3.38 8.88 17.85
CA VAL A 226 3.67 9.23 19.26
C VAL A 226 2.47 9.92 19.90
N LEU A 227 1.79 10.82 19.18
CA LEU A 227 0.53 11.41 19.65
C LEU A 227 -0.57 10.36 19.82
N LYS A 228 -0.72 9.43 18.87
CA LYS A 228 -1.71 8.34 18.97
C LYS A 228 -1.41 7.41 20.14
N TRP A 229 -0.14 7.10 20.39
CA TRP A 229 0.28 6.28 21.52
C TRP A 229 0.02 6.98 22.87
N LEU A 230 0.31 8.28 22.98
CA LEU A 230 0.02 9.06 24.19
C LEU A 230 -1.50 9.18 24.45
N ALA A 231 -2.31 9.37 23.41
CA ALA A 231 -3.77 9.40 23.52
C ALA A 231 -4.33 8.05 23.99
N TYR A 232 -3.82 6.93 23.46
CA TYR A 232 -4.22 5.59 23.88
C TYR A 232 -3.82 5.29 25.33
N ARG A 233 -2.66 5.78 25.77
CA ARG A 233 -2.14 5.55 27.11
C ARG A 233 -2.97 6.25 28.19
N GLU A 234 -3.51 7.45 27.93
CA GLU A 234 -4.34 8.14 28.92
C GLU A 234 -5.82 7.76 28.90
N ILE A 235 -6.36 7.33 27.75
CA ILE A 235 -7.72 6.74 27.72
C ILE A 235 -7.77 5.43 28.52
N GLY A 236 -6.65 4.69 28.62
CA GLY A 236 -6.52 3.49 29.43
C GLY A 236 -6.53 3.70 30.95
N LYS A 237 -6.43 4.95 31.46
CA LYS A 237 -6.47 5.25 32.90
C LYS A 237 -7.83 5.77 33.39
N LEU A 238 -8.80 5.95 32.50
CA LEU A 238 -10.17 6.40 32.84
C LEU A 238 -11.17 5.23 32.96
N ARG A 239 -10.69 4.05 33.38
CA ARG A 239 -11.53 2.90 33.73
C ARG A 239 -11.26 2.45 35.16
#